data_AF-A0A6B2SBP6-F1
#
_entry.id   AF-A0A6B2SBP6-F1
#
_cell.length_a   1.000
_cell.length_b   1.000
_cell.length_c   1.000
_cell.angle_alpha   90.00
_cell.angle_beta   90.00
_cell.angle_gamma   90.00
#
_symmetry.space_group_name_H-M   'P 1'
#
loop_
_entity.id
_entity.type
_entity.pdbx_description
1 polymer ?
#
loop_
_entity_poly.entity_id
_entity_poly.type
_entity_poly.pdbx_seq_one_letter_code
_entity_poly.pdbx_strand_id
1 'polypeptide(L)'
;MALSTTLLLSWSAQRERGAAFRAEPTLPMCLVVNRDGVVFNTYADRLGIEGGSVLLPSLGGTLLTSDLTVHDLAGLTEPRIADALAAGDTEGLRAYAFRELRPTFVHAVGVWARKTGMTAPRLTAEGYVPVYRTDDGGGD
;
A
#
# COMPACT_ATOMS: atom_id res chain seq x y z
N MET A 1 -31.83 -14.23 22.10
CA MET A 1 -31.17 -15.53 21.82
C MET A 1 -30.43 -15.53 20.48
N ALA A 2 -31.07 -15.22 19.34
CA ALA A 2 -30.42 -15.28 18.03
C ALA A 2 -29.13 -14.43 17.90
N LEU A 3 -29.15 -13.16 18.35
CA LEU A 3 -27.98 -12.27 18.29
C LEU A 3 -26.76 -12.80 19.06
N SER A 4 -26.98 -13.40 20.22
CA SER A 4 -25.91 -13.99 21.04
C SER A 4 -25.26 -15.18 20.34
N THR A 5 -26.06 -16.02 19.68
CA THR A 5 -25.56 -17.14 18.88
C THR A 5 -24.75 -16.65 17.67
N THR A 6 -25.21 -15.60 16.97
CA THR A 6 -24.47 -15.03 15.84
C THR A 6 -23.12 -14.45 16.27
N LEU A 7 -23.08 -13.70 17.38
CA LEU A 7 -21.84 -13.13 17.90
C LEU A 7 -20.84 -14.21 18.33
N LEU A 8 -21.31 -15.29 18.96
CA LEU A 8 -20.45 -16.41 19.37
C LEU A 8 -19.86 -17.15 18.16
N LEU A 9 -20.65 -17.39 17.11
CA LEU A 9 -20.20 -18.00 15.86
C LEU A 9 -19.21 -17.09 15.10
N SER A 10 -19.48 -15.80 15.04
CA SER A 10 -18.55 -14.83 14.45
C SER A 10 -17.24 -14.78 15.24
N TRP A 11 -17.31 -14.77 16.58
CA TRP A 11 -16.13 -14.74 17.44
C TRP A 11 -15.27 -16.00 17.29
N SER A 12 -15.87 -17.19 17.29
CA SER A 12 -15.11 -18.45 17.14
C SER A 12 -14.40 -18.51 15.79
N ALA A 13 -15.09 -18.17 14.70
CA ALA A 13 -14.51 -18.15 13.36
C ALA A 13 -13.38 -17.12 13.23
N GLN A 14 -13.55 -15.91 13.79
CA GLN A 14 -12.51 -14.88 13.79
C GLN A 14 -11.31 -15.28 14.66
N ARG A 15 -11.54 -15.95 15.79
CA ARG A 15 -10.47 -16.45 16.66
C ARG A 15 -9.60 -17.49 15.96
N GLU A 16 -10.21 -18.44 15.25
CA GLU A 16 -9.48 -19.46 14.48
C GLU A 16 -8.68 -18.82 13.35
N ARG A 17 -9.32 -17.97 12.53
CA ARG A 17 -8.63 -17.24 11.44
C ARG A 17 -7.51 -16.35 11.96
N GLY A 18 -7.72 -15.66 13.07
CA GLY A 18 -6.70 -14.83 13.71
C GLY A 18 -5.55 -15.63 14.31
N ALA A 19 -5.78 -16.85 14.79
CA ALA A 19 -4.69 -17.75 15.20
C ALA A 19 -3.88 -18.25 14.00
N ALA A 20 -4.56 -18.66 12.92
CA ALA A 20 -3.91 -19.09 11.68
C ALA A 20 -3.07 -17.96 11.07
N PHE A 21 -3.63 -16.76 10.93
CA PHE A 21 -2.90 -15.58 10.42
C PHE A 21 -1.70 -15.21 11.27
N ARG A 22 -1.78 -15.35 12.61
CA ARG A 22 -0.62 -15.10 13.48
C ARG A 22 0.48 -16.14 13.32
N ALA A 23 0.12 -17.39 13.05
CA ALA A 23 1.09 -18.47 12.82
C ALA A 23 1.72 -18.36 11.42
N GLU A 24 0.93 -18.01 10.41
CA GLU A 24 1.36 -17.92 9.01
C GLU A 24 0.72 -16.68 8.35
N PRO A 25 1.31 -15.49 8.56
CA PRO A 25 0.78 -14.26 8.00
C PRO A 25 1.00 -14.23 6.48
N THR A 26 0.02 -13.74 5.73
CA THR A 26 0.13 -13.56 4.26
C THR A 26 1.35 -12.71 3.88
N LEU A 27 1.61 -11.65 4.67
CA LEU A 27 2.82 -10.84 4.63
C LEU A 27 3.25 -10.57 6.08
N PRO A 28 4.44 -11.00 6.52
CA PRO A 28 4.90 -10.74 7.87
C PRO A 28 5.00 -9.23 8.16
N MET A 29 4.47 -8.77 9.30
CA MET A 29 4.50 -7.35 9.67
C MET A 29 5.92 -6.78 9.70
N CYS A 30 6.89 -7.54 10.22
CA CYS A 30 8.30 -7.11 10.24
C CYS A 30 8.87 -6.89 8.84
N LEU A 31 8.40 -7.63 7.83
CA LEU A 31 8.80 -7.41 6.44
C LEU A 31 8.32 -6.02 5.98
N VAL A 32 7.04 -5.72 6.21
CA VAL A 32 6.43 -4.43 5.83
C VAL A 32 7.08 -3.26 6.55
N VAL A 33 7.35 -3.39 7.86
CA VAL A 33 8.06 -2.35 8.63
C VAL A 33 9.42 -2.03 8.00
N ASN A 34 10.24 -3.05 7.74
CA ASN A 34 11.60 -2.83 7.26
C ASN A 34 11.66 -2.41 5.80
N ARG A 35 10.77 -2.93 4.95
CA ARG A 35 10.80 -2.69 3.51
C ARG A 35 10.04 -1.44 3.08
N ASP A 36 8.89 -1.19 3.70
CA ASP A 36 7.93 -0.20 3.21
C ASP A 36 7.78 0.97 4.20
N GLY A 37 7.97 0.73 5.50
CA GLY A 37 7.94 1.80 6.51
C GLY A 37 9.26 2.58 6.59
N VAL A 38 10.33 1.90 7.03
CA VAL A 38 11.62 2.55 7.38
C VAL A 38 12.38 3.05 6.15
N VAL A 39 12.30 2.34 5.02
CA VAL A 39 13.07 2.67 3.81
C VAL A 39 12.68 4.03 3.23
N PHE A 40 11.38 4.33 3.13
CA PHE A 40 10.94 5.60 2.57
C PHE A 40 11.21 6.79 3.50
N ASN A 41 11.17 6.60 4.82
CA ASN A 41 11.68 7.62 5.75
C ASN A 41 13.17 7.89 5.46
N THR A 42 13.96 6.83 5.27
CA THR A 42 15.39 6.96 4.96
C THR A 42 15.64 7.69 3.63
N TYR A 43 14.80 7.46 2.62
CA TYR A 43 14.86 8.21 1.36
C TYR A 43 14.52 9.68 1.56
N ALA A 44 13.45 9.98 2.31
CA ALA A 44 13.07 11.35 2.62
C ALA A 44 14.20 12.09 3.35
N ASP A 45 14.78 11.47 4.38
CA ASP A 45 15.89 12.03 5.15
C ASP A 45 17.11 12.34 4.27
N ARG A 46 17.51 11.41 3.40
CA ARG A 46 18.68 11.59 2.53
C ARG A 46 18.45 12.63 1.43
N LEU A 47 17.21 12.78 0.98
CA LEU A 47 16.83 13.76 -0.04
C LEU A 47 16.45 15.12 0.56
N GLY A 48 16.42 15.25 1.89
CA GLY A 48 16.02 16.49 2.58
C GLY A 48 14.54 16.83 2.36
N ILE A 49 13.68 15.81 2.24
CA ILE A 49 12.24 15.97 2.01
C ILE A 49 11.53 16.02 3.36
N GLU A 50 10.90 17.16 3.65
CA GLU A 50 10.05 17.36 4.82
C GLU A 50 8.57 17.28 4.43
N GLY A 51 7.75 16.59 5.23
CA GLY A 51 6.30 16.49 4.99
C GLY A 51 5.90 15.72 3.73
N GLY A 52 6.76 14.81 3.27
CA GLY A 52 6.50 13.99 2.09
C GLY A 52 5.39 12.95 2.30
N SER A 53 5.02 12.28 1.22
CA SER A 53 4.02 11.22 1.23
C SER A 53 4.44 10.02 0.39
N VAL A 54 3.89 8.85 0.70
CA VAL A 54 4.15 7.60 -0.01
C VAL A 54 2.85 6.90 -0.37
N LEU A 55 2.71 6.50 -1.63
CA LEU A 55 1.61 5.67 -2.12
C LEU A 55 2.08 4.22 -2.25
N LEU A 56 1.49 3.30 -1.48
CA LEU A 56 1.91 1.90 -1.42
C LEU A 56 0.76 0.95 -1.03
N PRO A 57 0.84 -0.35 -1.36
CA PRO A 57 -0.23 -1.31 -1.05
C PRO A 57 -0.12 -1.96 0.34
N SER A 58 1.04 -1.86 1.00
CA SER A 58 1.35 -2.59 2.25
C SER A 58 1.24 -1.68 3.47
N LEU A 59 0.06 -1.56 4.09
CA LEU A 59 -0.15 -0.55 5.13
C LEU A 59 0.33 -0.92 6.54
N GLY A 60 0.10 -2.16 6.98
CA GLY A 60 0.13 -2.51 8.41
C GLY A 60 1.42 -2.09 9.12
N GLY A 61 2.58 -2.52 8.61
CA GLY A 61 3.88 -2.11 9.15
C GLY A 61 4.22 -0.65 8.85
N THR A 62 3.88 -0.17 7.66
CA THR A 62 4.17 1.19 7.19
C THR A 62 3.55 2.24 8.10
N LEU A 63 2.26 2.10 8.44
CA LEU A 63 1.54 3.04 9.30
C LEU A 63 2.06 3.05 10.75
N LEU A 64 2.75 2.00 11.19
CA LEU A 64 3.34 1.93 12.54
C LEU A 64 4.67 2.69 12.64
N THR A 65 5.34 2.94 11.52
CA THR A 65 6.73 3.43 11.53
C THR A 65 7.02 4.60 10.60
N SER A 66 6.13 4.91 9.65
CA SER A 66 6.41 5.97 8.68
C SER A 66 6.22 7.37 9.28
N ASP A 67 7.15 8.26 8.94
CA ASP A 67 7.08 9.69 9.22
C ASP A 67 6.42 10.46 8.05
N LEU A 68 6.04 9.75 6.99
CA LEU A 68 5.40 10.29 5.79
C LEU A 68 3.87 10.14 5.86
N THR A 69 3.16 10.95 5.08
CA THR A 69 1.73 10.70 4.84
C THR A 69 1.59 9.45 3.96
N VAL A 70 0.87 8.44 4.46
CA VAL A 70 0.70 7.15 3.75
C VAL A 70 -0.63 7.13 3.00
N HIS A 71 -0.55 6.90 1.69
CA HIS A 71 -1.70 6.65 0.82
C HIS A 71 -1.74 5.17 0.42
N ASP A 72 -2.95 4.62 0.36
CA ASP A 72 -3.14 3.19 0.13
C ASP A 72 -3.48 2.86 -1.33
N LEU A 73 -2.54 2.25 -2.02
CA LEU A 73 -2.71 1.80 -3.40
C LEU A 73 -3.65 0.59 -3.53
N ALA A 74 -3.85 -0.17 -2.45
CA ALA A 74 -4.68 -1.37 -2.42
C ALA A 74 -6.15 -1.09 -2.06
N GLY A 75 -6.49 0.12 -1.61
CA GLY A 75 -7.87 0.57 -1.37
C GLY A 75 -8.51 0.08 -0.06
N LEU A 76 -7.73 -0.37 0.92
CA LEU A 76 -8.17 -0.61 2.30
C LEU A 76 -8.49 0.69 3.06
N THR A 77 -7.72 1.76 2.84
CA THR A 77 -7.91 3.06 3.54
C THR A 77 -8.11 4.26 2.62
N GLU A 78 -8.12 4.06 1.30
CA GLU A 78 -8.39 5.11 0.31
C GLU A 78 -9.67 4.80 -0.47
N PRO A 79 -10.82 5.37 -0.09
CA PRO A 79 -12.13 5.03 -0.67
C PRO A 79 -12.19 5.22 -2.18
N ARG A 80 -11.59 6.30 -2.70
CA ARG A 80 -11.60 6.58 -4.14
C ARG A 80 -10.77 5.60 -4.95
N ILE A 81 -9.67 5.12 -4.36
CA ILE A 81 -8.88 4.04 -4.96
C ILE A 81 -9.66 2.73 -4.89
N ALA A 82 -10.34 2.45 -3.77
CA ALA A 82 -11.19 1.28 -3.61
C ALA A 82 -12.33 1.24 -4.66
N ASP A 83 -13.04 2.35 -4.84
CA ASP A 83 -14.14 2.49 -5.81
C ASP A 83 -13.63 2.28 -7.24
N ALA A 84 -12.49 2.90 -7.59
CA ALA A 84 -11.87 2.71 -8.90
C ALA A 84 -11.42 1.27 -9.13
N LEU A 85 -10.82 0.61 -8.12
CA LEU A 85 -10.45 -0.81 -8.19
C LEU A 85 -11.67 -1.72 -8.36
N ALA A 86 -12.78 -1.42 -7.69
CA ALA A 86 -14.03 -2.17 -7.80
C ALA A 86 -14.68 -2.01 -9.18
N ALA A 87 -14.61 -0.80 -9.76
CA ALA A 87 -15.11 -0.51 -11.09
C ALA A 87 -14.19 -0.99 -12.23
N GLY A 88 -12.95 -1.39 -11.91
CA GLY A 88 -11.92 -1.65 -12.94
C GLY A 88 -11.43 -0.38 -13.64
N ASP A 89 -11.64 0.79 -13.03
CA ASP A 89 -11.29 2.09 -13.58
C ASP A 89 -9.83 2.46 -13.25
N THR A 90 -8.90 1.83 -13.97
CA THR A 90 -7.47 2.11 -13.83
C THR A 90 -7.12 3.55 -14.26
N GLU A 91 -7.93 4.20 -15.10
CA GLU A 91 -7.68 5.59 -15.50
C GLU A 91 -8.06 6.56 -14.39
N GLY A 92 -9.25 6.44 -13.81
CA GLY A 92 -9.70 7.25 -12.68
C GLY A 92 -8.81 7.09 -11.45
N LEU A 93 -8.36 5.86 -11.16
CA LEU A 93 -7.38 5.61 -10.09
C LEU A 93 -6.10 6.42 -10.29
N ARG A 94 -5.51 6.36 -11.49
CA ARG A 94 -4.26 7.07 -11.81
C ARG A 94 -4.46 8.58 -11.85
N ALA A 95 -5.60 9.05 -12.36
CA ALA A 95 -5.93 10.46 -12.35
C ALA A 95 -5.99 10.99 -10.91
N TYR A 96 -6.64 10.27 -9.99
CA TYR A 96 -6.67 10.61 -8.57
C TYR A 96 -5.26 10.60 -7.95
N ALA A 97 -4.51 9.52 -8.16
CA ALA A 97 -3.16 9.38 -7.60
C ALA A 97 -2.20 10.49 -8.07
N PHE A 98 -2.15 10.77 -9.38
CA PHE A 98 -1.15 11.69 -9.94
C PHE A 98 -1.58 13.15 -9.98
N ARG A 99 -2.89 13.46 -9.91
CA ARG A 99 -3.35 14.86 -9.95
C ARG A 99 -3.74 15.38 -8.59
N GLU A 100 -4.23 14.53 -7.71
CA GLU A 100 -4.76 14.94 -6.41
C GLU A 100 -3.85 14.52 -5.27
N LEU A 101 -3.58 13.22 -5.11
CA LEU A 101 -2.68 12.75 -4.05
C LEU A 101 -1.25 13.26 -4.26
N ARG A 102 -0.76 13.20 -5.50
CA ARG A 102 0.60 13.63 -5.90
C ARG A 102 1.66 13.14 -4.91
N PRO A 103 1.77 11.82 -4.69
CA PRO A 103 2.64 11.31 -3.66
C PRO A 103 4.10 11.61 -3.98
N THR A 104 4.92 11.84 -2.95
CA THR A 104 6.37 12.04 -3.14
C THR A 104 7.03 10.76 -3.66
N PHE A 105 6.67 9.63 -3.06
CA PHE A 105 7.18 8.30 -3.43
C PHE A 105 6.02 7.39 -3.85
N VAL A 106 6.29 6.50 -4.81
CA VAL A 106 5.30 5.49 -5.25
C VAL A 106 5.95 4.11 -5.19
N HIS A 107 5.46 3.27 -4.28
CA HIS A 107 5.83 1.86 -4.24
C HIS A 107 4.72 1.02 -4.90
N ALA A 108 4.95 0.59 -6.14
CA ALA A 108 4.04 -0.30 -6.84
C ALA A 108 4.82 -1.43 -7.51
N VAL A 109 4.68 -2.65 -7.00
CA VAL A 109 5.37 -3.84 -7.51
C VAL A 109 4.41 -5.00 -7.77
N GLY A 110 4.86 -5.95 -8.60
CA GLY A 110 4.15 -7.19 -8.85
C GLY A 110 2.70 -7.01 -9.31
N VAL A 111 1.76 -7.61 -8.57
CA VAL A 111 0.33 -7.54 -8.91
C VAL A 111 -0.22 -6.12 -8.83
N TRP A 112 0.28 -5.30 -7.91
CA TRP A 112 -0.22 -3.94 -7.71
C TRP A 112 0.19 -3.03 -8.86
N ALA A 113 1.43 -3.10 -9.33
CA ALA A 113 1.87 -2.39 -10.54
C ALA A 113 0.98 -2.74 -11.76
N ARG A 114 0.70 -4.04 -11.97
CA ARG A 114 -0.12 -4.50 -13.10
C ARG A 114 -1.58 -4.09 -12.97
N LYS A 115 -2.19 -4.28 -11.80
CA LYS A 115 -3.62 -4.02 -11.57
C LYS A 115 -3.95 -2.52 -11.63
N THR A 116 -3.06 -1.68 -11.10
CA THR A 116 -3.27 -0.23 -11.02
C THR A 116 -2.64 0.53 -12.19
N GLY A 117 -1.91 -0.15 -13.06
CA GLY A 117 -1.18 0.49 -14.15
C GLY A 117 -0.03 1.40 -13.69
N MET A 118 0.40 1.28 -12.44
CA MET A 118 1.58 1.94 -11.85
C MET A 118 2.86 1.23 -12.33
N THR A 119 3.05 1.15 -13.65
CA THR A 119 4.24 0.54 -14.26
C THR A 119 5.36 1.55 -14.40
N ALA A 120 6.61 1.10 -14.48
CA ALA A 120 7.75 2.02 -14.64
C ALA A 120 7.60 3.02 -15.81
N PRO A 121 7.18 2.61 -17.03
CA PRO A 121 6.94 3.59 -18.11
C PRO A 121 5.85 4.61 -17.77
N ARG A 122 4.81 4.21 -17.02
CA ARG A 122 3.78 5.15 -16.57
C ARG A 122 4.35 6.12 -15.55
N LEU A 123 5.05 5.63 -14.52
CA LEU A 123 5.66 6.48 -13.50
C LEU A 123 6.63 7.50 -14.12
N THR A 124 7.47 7.08 -15.08
CA THR A 124 8.34 7.99 -15.83
C THR A 124 7.55 9.04 -16.63
N ALA A 125 6.44 8.67 -17.26
CA ALA A 125 5.60 9.61 -18.00
C ALA A 125 4.94 10.67 -17.09
N GLU A 126 4.70 10.35 -15.82
CA GLU A 126 4.18 11.27 -14.80
C GLU A 126 5.31 12.03 -14.07
N GLY A 127 6.57 11.85 -14.47
CA GLY A 127 7.72 12.58 -13.96
C GLY A 127 8.46 11.93 -12.79
N TYR A 128 8.08 10.71 -12.39
CA TYR A 128 8.82 9.97 -11.36
C TYR A 128 10.09 9.35 -11.93
N VAL A 129 11.13 9.29 -11.10
CA VAL A 129 12.40 8.64 -11.39
C VAL A 129 12.64 7.52 -10.38
N PRO A 130 13.27 6.40 -10.79
CA PRO A 130 13.59 5.33 -9.85
C PRO A 130 14.68 5.80 -8.87
N VAL A 131 14.41 5.68 -7.58
CA VAL A 131 15.34 5.82 -6.45
C VAL A 131 16.19 4.55 -6.28
N TYR A 132 15.64 3.37 -6.58
CA TYR A 132 16.35 2.08 -6.63
C TYR A 132 15.78 1.19 -7.76
N ARG A 133 16.54 0.18 -8.23
CA ARG A 133 16.06 -0.78 -9.24
C ARG A 133 16.22 -2.20 -8.72
N THR A 134 15.16 -3.00 -8.80
CA THR A 134 15.19 -4.45 -8.62
C THR A 134 15.09 -5.18 -9.97
N ASP A 135 15.58 -6.42 -10.02
CA ASP A 135 15.66 -7.23 -11.24
C ASP A 135 14.30 -7.55 -11.88
N ASP A 136 13.20 -7.45 -11.12
CA ASP A 136 11.82 -7.62 -11.59
C ASP A 136 11.22 -6.33 -12.22
N GLY A 137 12.05 -5.30 -12.44
CA GLY A 137 11.64 -4.03 -13.03
C GLY A 137 10.81 -3.16 -12.08
N GLY A 138 10.69 -3.56 -10.81
CA GLY A 138 10.28 -2.68 -9.73
C GLY A 138 11.39 -1.68 -9.42
N GLY A 139 11.01 -0.45 -9.14
CA GLY A 139 11.92 0.53 -8.57
C GLY A 139 11.10 1.42 -7.67
N ASP A 140 11.57 1.57 -6.43
CA ASP A 140 11.13 2.65 -5.53
C ASP A 140 11.77 3.95 -5.96
#